data_AF-A0A2P7MYE1-F1
#
_entry.id   AF-A0A2P7MYE1-F1
#
_cell.length_a   1.000
_cell.length_b   1.000
_cell.length_c   1.000
_cell.angle_alpha   90.00
_cell.angle_beta   90.00
_cell.angle_gamma   90.00
#
_symmetry.space_group_name_H-M   'P 1'
#
loop_
_entity.id
_entity.type
_entity.pdbx_description
1 polymer ?
#
loop_
_entity_poly.entity_id
_entity_poly.type
_entity_poly.pdbx_seq_one_letter_code
_entity_poly.pdbx_strand_id
1 'polypeptide(L)'
;MDPNNPLQQLLLRGLGTTSLVSERLRSVTQAWVRSGKLDPSQAPALVDDVLKALRGETPELEQQAERQLERNKDQLLQDLGLARQRELDELRGRLDRLERSLRQRPGNEMPGEIEIPD
;
A
#
# COMPACT_ATOMS: atom_id res chain seq x y z
N MET A 1 13.35 1.10 -5.08
CA MET A 1 12.41 2.23 -4.93
C MET A 1 13.23 3.49 -4.78
N ASP A 2 12.93 4.54 -5.54
CA ASP A 2 13.61 5.84 -5.42
C ASP A 2 12.76 6.73 -4.51
N PRO A 3 13.09 6.84 -3.20
CA PRO A 3 12.27 7.56 -2.22
C PRO A 3 12.19 9.07 -2.51
N ASN A 4 12.95 9.57 -3.50
CA ASN A 4 13.00 10.98 -3.87
C ASN A 4 11.96 11.40 -4.91
N ASN A 5 11.06 10.52 -5.38
CA ASN A 5 10.05 10.92 -6.35
C ASN A 5 8.84 11.60 -5.65
N PRO A 6 8.70 12.94 -5.72
CA PRO A 6 7.69 13.68 -4.97
C PRO A 6 6.25 13.38 -5.43
N LEU A 7 6.05 12.95 -6.68
CA LEU A 7 4.74 12.49 -7.16
C LEU A 7 4.32 11.20 -6.46
N GLN A 8 5.26 10.28 -6.25
CA GLN A 8 5.03 9.04 -5.55
C GLN A 8 4.72 9.30 -4.07
N GLN A 9 5.39 10.27 -3.45
CA GLN A 9 5.10 10.68 -2.07
C GLN A 9 3.71 11.32 -1.92
N LEU A 10 3.26 12.13 -2.89
CA LEU A 10 1.92 12.72 -2.89
C LEU A 10 0.83 11.65 -3.06
N LEU A 11 1.06 10.67 -3.94
CA LEU A 11 0.18 9.50 -4.13
C LEU A 11 0.10 8.64 -2.87
N LEU A 12 1.23 8.32 -2.24
CA LEU A 12 1.31 7.54 -1.00
C LEU A 12 0.66 8.25 0.20
N ARG A 13 0.62 9.59 0.19
CA ARG A 13 0.07 10.38 1.29
C ARG A 13 -1.42 10.68 1.14
N GLY A 14 -2.05 10.28 0.02
CA GLY A 14 -3.49 10.48 -0.21
C GLY A 14 -3.93 11.96 -0.16
N LEU A 15 -2.99 12.91 -0.30
CA LEU A 15 -3.29 14.34 -0.21
C LEU A 15 -3.92 14.81 -1.51
N GLY A 16 -5.24 14.69 -1.58
CA GLY A 16 -6.11 15.07 -2.69
C GLY A 16 -6.28 16.58 -2.92
N THR A 17 -5.18 17.32 -3.07
CA THR A 17 -5.28 18.68 -3.63
C THR A 17 -4.94 18.61 -5.12
N THR A 18 -5.97 18.42 -5.94
CA THR A 18 -5.91 18.36 -7.41
C THR A 18 -5.08 19.48 -8.05
N SER A 19 -4.96 20.63 -7.37
CA SER A 19 -4.12 21.77 -7.77
C SER A 19 -2.59 21.50 -7.67
N LEU A 20 -2.12 20.81 -6.62
CA LEU A 20 -0.69 20.48 -6.47
C LEU A 20 -0.26 19.37 -7.43
N VAL A 21 -1.17 18.48 -7.80
CA VAL A 21 -0.90 17.37 -8.72
C VAL A 21 -0.72 17.87 -10.15
N SER A 22 -1.52 18.83 -10.61
CA SER A 22 -1.45 19.36 -11.99
C SER A 22 -0.14 20.09 -12.27
N GLU A 23 0.31 20.93 -11.34
CA GLU A 23 1.58 21.65 -11.46
C GLU A 23 2.79 20.70 -11.46
N ARG A 24 2.75 19.66 -10.61
CA ARG A 24 3.83 18.66 -10.53
C ARG A 24 3.87 17.77 -11.76
N LEU A 25 2.71 17.34 -12.25
CA LEU A 25 2.61 16.59 -13.49
C LEU A 25 3.20 17.39 -14.65
N ARG A 26 2.84 18.67 -14.78
CA ARG A 26 3.39 19.57 -15.81
C ARG A 26 4.90 19.70 -15.71
N SER A 27 5.43 19.84 -14.50
CA SER A 27 6.88 19.91 -14.24
C SER A 27 7.62 18.63 -14.67
N VAL A 28 7.09 17.45 -14.36
CA VAL A 28 7.71 16.17 -14.74
C VAL A 28 7.64 15.95 -16.25
N THR A 29 6.50 16.24 -16.87
CA THR A 29 6.35 16.16 -18.33
C THR A 29 7.35 17.08 -19.03
N GLN A 30 7.53 18.31 -18.55
CA GLN A 30 8.56 19.22 -19.08
C GLN A 30 9.99 18.68 -18.91
N ALA A 31 10.30 18.05 -17.77
CA ALA A 31 11.60 17.42 -17.57
C ALA A 31 11.84 16.29 -18.59
N TRP A 32 10.81 15.50 -18.90
CA TRP A 32 10.89 14.47 -19.93
C TRP A 32 11.12 15.03 -21.32
N VAL A 33 10.42 16.12 -21.69
CA VAL A 33 10.66 16.83 -22.95
C VAL A 33 12.09 17.35 -23.04
N ARG A 34 12.58 18.02 -21.99
CA ARG A 34 13.97 18.53 -21.93
C ARG A 34 15.01 17.44 -22.04
N SER A 35 14.73 16.25 -21.48
CA SER A 35 15.62 15.09 -21.56
C SER A 35 15.53 14.33 -22.89
N GLY A 36 14.67 14.75 -23.83
CA GLY A 36 14.44 14.08 -25.11
C GLY A 36 13.62 12.79 -25.00
N LYS A 37 13.06 12.48 -23.83
CA LYS A 37 12.26 11.27 -23.58
C LYS A 37 10.81 11.41 -24.02
N LEU A 38 10.36 12.63 -24.30
CA LEU A 38 8.99 12.94 -24.73
C LEU A 38 9.01 14.02 -25.82
N ASP A 39 8.20 13.84 -26.85
CA ASP A 39 8.01 14.84 -27.88
C ASP A 39 7.29 16.08 -27.30
N PRO A 40 7.80 17.30 -27.50
CA PRO A 40 7.15 18.54 -27.05
C PRO A 40 5.69 18.68 -27.51
N SER A 41 5.35 18.17 -28.70
CA SER A 41 4.00 18.22 -29.27
C SER A 41 3.00 17.32 -28.54
N GLN A 42 3.48 16.25 -27.90
CA GLN A 42 2.64 15.27 -27.20
C GLN A 42 2.50 15.59 -25.70
N ALA A 43 3.40 16.41 -25.14
CA ALA A 43 3.40 16.77 -23.74
C ALA A 43 2.08 17.38 -23.22
N PRO A 44 1.40 18.29 -23.95
CA PRO A 44 0.13 18.86 -23.49
C PRO A 44 -0.99 17.82 -23.41
N ALA A 45 -1.07 16.93 -24.40
CA ALA A 45 -2.09 15.88 -24.46
C ALA A 45 -1.91 14.87 -23.30
N LEU A 46 -0.67 14.43 -23.06
CA LEU A 46 -0.37 13.54 -21.94
C LEU A 46 -0.77 14.13 -20.58
N VAL A 47 -0.49 15.42 -20.36
CA VAL A 47 -0.89 16.10 -19.11
C VAL A 47 -2.40 16.16 -18.98
N ASP A 48 -3.10 16.46 -20.08
CA ASP A 48 -4.56 16.55 -20.11
C ASP A 48 -5.22 15.19 -19.85
N ASP A 49 -4.74 14.12 -20.49
CA ASP A 49 -5.26 12.77 -20.33
C ASP A 49 -5.11 12.24 -18.90
N VAL A 50 -3.94 12.46 -18.28
CA VAL A 50 -3.70 12.07 -16.89
C VAL A 50 -4.57 12.90 -15.93
N LEU A 51 -4.78 14.19 -16.20
CA LEU A 51 -5.68 15.02 -15.38
C LEU A 51 -7.14 14.59 -15.52
N LYS A 52 -7.59 14.25 -16.73
CA LYS A 52 -8.94 13.71 -16.98
C LYS A 52 -9.15 12.38 -16.27
N ALA A 53 -8.16 11.49 -16.33
CA ALA A 53 -8.19 10.22 -15.60
C ALA A 53 -8.29 10.43 -14.08
N LEU A 54 -7.52 11.37 -13.52
CA LEU A 54 -7.58 11.71 -12.10
C LEU A 54 -8.91 12.36 -11.67
N ARG A 55 -9.64 12.96 -12.61
CA ARG A 55 -10.98 13.54 -12.38
C ARG A 55 -12.12 12.53 -12.57
N GLY A 56 -11.81 11.30 -13.00
CA GLY A 56 -12.79 10.29 -13.33
C GLY A 56 -13.58 10.59 -14.61
N GLU A 57 -13.05 11.44 -15.50
CA GLU A 57 -13.69 11.78 -16.77
C GLU A 57 -13.49 10.69 -17.84
N THR A 58 -12.78 9.60 -17.52
CA THR A 58 -12.47 8.49 -18.44
C THR A 58 -12.85 7.13 -17.84
N PRO A 59 -14.15 6.77 -17.86
CA PRO A 59 -14.65 5.55 -17.22
C PRO A 59 -14.08 4.25 -17.79
N GLU A 60 -13.66 4.24 -19.06
CA GLU A 60 -13.00 3.06 -19.66
C GLU A 60 -11.58 2.84 -19.15
N LEU A 61 -10.83 3.94 -18.93
CA LEU A 61 -9.49 3.89 -18.33
C LEU A 61 -9.56 3.50 -16.87
N GLU A 62 -10.56 3.97 -16.13
CA GLU A 62 -10.81 3.53 -14.75
C GLU A 62 -11.08 2.03 -14.70
N GLN A 63 -11.99 1.50 -15.52
CA GLN A 63 -12.27 0.06 -15.55
C GLN A 63 -11.05 -0.77 -15.95
N GLN A 64 -10.21 -0.28 -16.87
CA GLN A 64 -8.99 -0.99 -17.25
C GLN A 64 -7.93 -0.93 -16.15
N ALA A 65 -7.75 0.23 -15.52
CA ALA A 65 -6.84 0.43 -14.40
C ALA A 65 -7.26 -0.38 -13.18
N GLU A 66 -8.55 -0.41 -12.84
CA GLU A 66 -9.12 -1.18 -11.75
C GLU A 66 -8.88 -2.68 -11.96
N ARG A 67 -9.21 -3.20 -13.13
CA ARG A 67 -8.90 -4.60 -13.49
C ARG A 67 -7.40 -4.91 -13.42
N GLN A 68 -6.54 -3.96 -13.75
CA GLN A 68 -5.09 -4.15 -13.72
C GLN A 68 -4.52 -4.04 -12.29
N LEU A 69 -5.08 -3.15 -11.47
CA LEU A 69 -4.81 -3.06 -10.04
C LEU A 69 -5.25 -4.33 -9.33
N GLU A 70 -6.45 -4.85 -9.61
CA GLU A 70 -6.93 -6.10 -9.01
C GLU A 70 -6.02 -7.28 -9.34
N ARG A 71 -5.57 -7.38 -10.60
CA ARG A 71 -4.63 -8.45 -11.02
C ARG A 71 -3.27 -8.35 -10.35
N ASN A 72 -2.79 -7.14 -10.08
CA ASN A 72 -1.46 -6.90 -9.53
C ASN A 72 -1.49 -6.49 -8.05
N LYS A 73 -2.66 -6.56 -7.39
CA LYS A 73 -2.86 -6.06 -6.04
C LYS A 73 -1.87 -6.69 -5.06
N ASP A 74 -1.67 -7.99 -5.15
CA ASP A 74 -0.77 -8.71 -4.25
C ASP A 74 0.70 -8.29 -4.45
N GLN A 75 1.09 -8.03 -5.70
CA GLN A 75 2.42 -7.51 -6.05
C GLN A 75 2.59 -6.07 -5.56
N LEU A 76 1.57 -5.22 -5.76
CA LEU A 76 1.55 -3.85 -5.25
C LEU A 76 1.64 -3.80 -3.73
N LEU A 77 0.87 -4.62 -3.01
CA LEU A 77 0.94 -4.71 -1.55
C LEU A 77 2.33 -5.15 -1.08
N GLN A 78 2.94 -6.11 -1.78
CA GLN A 78 4.29 -6.57 -1.48
C GLN A 78 5.35 -5.49 -1.76
N ASP A 79 5.26 -4.79 -2.89
CA ASP A 79 6.17 -3.71 -3.28
C ASP A 79 6.04 -2.48 -2.35
N LEU A 80 4.85 -2.28 -1.77
CA LEU A 80 4.56 -1.27 -0.75
C LEU A 80 4.97 -1.72 0.67
N GLY A 81 5.40 -2.97 0.85
CA GLY A 81 5.79 -3.53 2.14
C GLY A 81 4.60 -3.73 3.10
N LEU A 82 3.37 -3.78 2.58
CA LEU A 82 2.17 -4.02 3.36
C LEU A 82 1.96 -5.52 3.53
N ALA A 83 1.62 -5.94 4.76
CA ALA A 83 1.34 -7.34 5.06
C ALA A 83 0.13 -7.84 4.26
N ARG A 84 0.27 -9.01 3.64
CA ARG A 84 -0.81 -9.64 2.87
C ARG A 84 -1.87 -10.20 3.83
N GLN A 85 -3.13 -10.26 3.37
CA GLN A 85 -4.21 -10.85 4.17
C GLN A 85 -3.89 -12.26 4.67
N ARG A 86 -3.27 -13.08 3.80
CA ARG A 86 -2.81 -14.43 4.15
C ARG A 86 -1.78 -14.46 5.28
N GLU A 87 -0.88 -13.47 5.31
CA GLU A 87 0.15 -13.37 6.35
C GLU A 87 -0.49 -12.95 7.68
N LEU A 88 -1.49 -12.06 7.64
CA LEU A 88 -2.30 -11.69 8.81
C LEU A 88 -3.11 -12.89 9.33
N ASP A 89 -3.73 -13.67 8.44
CA ASP A 89 -4.49 -14.86 8.80
C ASP A 89 -3.59 -15.95 9.41
N GLU A 90 -2.37 -16.11 8.90
CA GLU A 90 -1.38 -17.01 9.48
C GLU A 90 -0.93 -16.53 10.87
N LEU A 91 -0.68 -15.24 11.04
CA LEU A 91 -0.35 -14.65 12.33
C LEU A 91 -1.47 -14.87 13.35
N ARG A 92 -2.73 -14.65 12.93
CA ARG A 92 -3.91 -14.90 13.76
C ARG A 92 -4.00 -16.37 14.17
N GLY A 93 -3.83 -17.30 13.23
CA GLY A 93 -3.84 -18.73 13.53
C GLY A 93 -2.68 -19.17 14.44
N ARG A 94 -1.52 -18.51 14.37
CA ARG A 94 -0.42 -18.71 15.33
C ARG A 94 -0.78 -18.18 16.72
N LEU A 95 -1.41 -17.00 16.79
CA LEU A 95 -1.88 -16.41 18.05
C LEU A 95 -2.94 -17.28 18.73
N ASP A 96 -3.95 -17.74 17.99
CA ASP A 96 -5.02 -18.58 18.52
C ASP A 96 -4.48 -19.91 19.09
N ARG A 97 -3.39 -20.43 18.51
CA ARG A 97 -2.71 -21.63 19.02
C ARG A 97 -1.94 -21.33 20.31
N LEU A 98 -1.23 -20.22 20.36
CA LEU A 98 -0.54 -19.76 21.58
C LEU A 98 -1.53 -19.54 22.72
N GLU A 99 -2.65 -18.87 22.47
CA GLU A 99 -3.69 -18.64 23.48
C GLU A 99 -4.29 -19.96 24.00
N ARG A 100 -4.52 -20.93 23.12
CA ARG A 100 -4.98 -22.27 23.52
C ARG A 100 -3.93 -23.00 24.35
N SER A 101 -2.66 -22.96 23.95
CA SER A 101 -1.57 -23.57 24.73
C SER A 101 -1.41 -22.95 26.11
N LEU A 102 -1.60 -21.63 26.24
CA LEU A 102 -1.58 -20.94 27.53
C LEU A 102 -2.77 -21.31 28.43
N ARG A 103 -3.98 -21.44 27.85
CA ARG A 103 -5.18 -21.86 28.60
C ARG A 103 -5.15 -23.32 29.03
N GLN A 104 -4.51 -24.18 28.24
CA GLN A 104 -4.37 -25.61 28.54
C GLN A 104 -3.23 -25.91 29.51
N ARG A 105 -2.39 -24.92 29.83
CA ARG A 105 -1.44 -25.04 30.94
C ARG A 105 -2.29 -25.04 32.22
N PRO A 106 -2.48 -26.19 32.89
CA PRO A 106 -3.20 -26.21 34.14
C PRO A 106 -2.44 -25.31 35.12
N GLY A 107 -3.18 -24.61 35.98
CA GLY A 107 -2.61 -23.71 36.98
C GLY A 107 -1.37 -24.34 37.60
N ASN A 108 -0.26 -23.63 37.50
CA ASN A 108 1.01 -23.97 38.13
C ASN A 108 0.72 -24.46 39.55
N GLU A 109 0.93 -25.76 39.78
CA GLU A 109 0.75 -26.41 41.07
C GLU A 109 1.50 -25.56 42.13
N MET A 110 0.76 -25.06 43.10
CA MET A 110 1.33 -24.47 44.31
C MET A 110 2.04 -25.60 45.06
N PRO A 111 3.36 -25.57 45.27
CA PRO A 111 4.02 -26.61 46.04
C PRO A 111 3.82 -26.35 47.54
N GLY A 112 3.26 -27.35 48.22
CA GLY A 112 3.58 -27.67 49.61
C GLY A 112 2.76 -26.96 50.69
N GLU A 113 1.66 -27.57 51.11
CA GLU A 113 1.26 -27.52 52.51
C GLU A 113 2.14 -28.57 53.23
N ILE A 114 3.18 -28.09 53.92
CA ILE A 114 4.07 -28.94 54.72
C ILE A 114 3.31 -29.25 56.02
N GLU A 115 2.82 -30.48 56.17
CA GLU A 115 2.42 -31.03 57.47
C GLU A 115 3.65 -31.09 58.37
N ILE A 116 3.65 -30.34 59.47
CA ILE A 116 4.59 -30.51 60.59
C ILE A 116 3.85 -31.31 61.66
N PRO A 117 4.23 -32.57 61.94
CA PRO A 117 3.74 -33.29 63.10
C PRO A 117 4.46 -32.82 64.38
N ASP A 118 3.72 -32.83 65.50
CA ASP A 118 4.21 -32.52 66.86
C ASP A 118 5.36 -33.43 67.33
#